data_AF-A0A8B3RUD9-F1
#
_entry.id   AF-A0A8B3RUD9-F1
#
_cell.length_a   1.000
_cell.length_b   1.000
_cell.length_c   1.000
_cell.angle_alpha   90.00
_cell.angle_beta   90.00
_cell.angle_gamma   90.00
#
_symmetry.space_group_name_H-M   'P 1'
#
loop_
_entity.id
_entity.type
_entity.pdbx_description
1 polymer ?
#
loop_
_entity_poly.entity_id
_entity_poly.type
_entity_poly.pdbx_seq_one_letter_code
_entity_poly.pdbx_strand_id
1 'polypeptide(L)'
;MNKFSLENELSQSIVDGILKGYKEYLDVRKRVQKDLKVSGAYAWVKGNHIDSSVDEACSNYDRVQSSIEKAGYTWEYLQFILEDTQEKYLVIVKNSRGITKTFNGKVDSSKRENYLYEYAGINNPIIDSESLKSVASEKVVQLELSLPELEAINQNIAMKAPEGYNRFYVVTYEFDSQSKMISKIALTLPNQYEMSLVEVADLTPLIEKSIYSISDEELEIVKGDKVPESIYADEDQSFGYGVAAEEQDDTKKEAN
;
A
#
# COMPACT_ATOMS: atom_id res chain seq x y z
N MET A 1 -20.55 5.05 4.99
CA MET A 1 -19.33 4.50 4.36
C MET A 1 -19.14 5.20 3.05
N ASN A 2 -17.92 5.64 2.75
CA ASN A 2 -17.60 6.15 1.41
C ASN A 2 -17.73 4.97 0.41
N LYS A 3 -18.23 5.21 -0.80
CA LYS A 3 -18.45 4.18 -1.83
C LYS A 3 -17.18 3.45 -2.28
N PHE A 4 -16.02 3.99 -1.91
CA PHE A 4 -14.69 3.45 -2.19
C PHE A 4 -14.07 2.71 -0.99
N SER A 5 -14.72 2.70 0.16
CA SER A 5 -14.22 2.02 1.36
C SER A 5 -14.55 0.53 1.33
N LEU A 6 -13.66 -0.29 1.88
CA LEU A 6 -13.95 -1.68 2.21
C LEU A 6 -14.89 -1.76 3.42
N GLU A 7 -15.49 -2.94 3.63
CA GLU A 7 -16.27 -3.22 4.84
C GLU A 7 -15.41 -3.04 6.11
N ASN A 8 -16.03 -2.56 7.19
CA ASN A 8 -15.33 -2.27 8.45
C ASN A 8 -14.64 -3.50 9.04
N GLU A 9 -15.31 -4.67 9.01
CA GLU A 9 -14.74 -5.92 9.55
C GLU A 9 -13.51 -6.34 8.75
N LEU A 10 -13.61 -6.32 7.41
CA LEU A 10 -12.46 -6.62 6.54
C LEU A 10 -11.33 -5.60 6.70
N SER A 11 -11.65 -4.31 6.82
CA SER A 11 -10.66 -3.26 7.08
C SER A 11 -9.94 -3.49 8.41
N GLN A 12 -10.66 -3.91 9.46
CA GLN A 12 -10.06 -4.27 10.74
C GLN A 12 -9.16 -5.50 10.59
N SER A 13 -9.59 -6.54 9.85
CA SER A 13 -8.77 -7.73 9.63
C SER A 13 -7.48 -7.44 8.85
N ILE A 14 -7.52 -6.53 7.87
CA ILE A 14 -6.31 -6.06 7.18
C ILE A 14 -5.37 -5.36 8.16
N VAL A 15 -5.88 -4.46 9.00
CA VAL A 15 -5.07 -3.74 10.01
C VAL A 15 -4.47 -4.71 11.03
N ASP A 16 -5.25 -5.67 11.51
CA ASP A 16 -4.79 -6.71 12.42
C ASP A 16 -3.69 -7.57 11.78
N GLY A 17 -3.85 -7.93 10.49
CA GLY A 17 -2.84 -8.65 9.73
C GLY A 17 -1.53 -7.88 9.59
N ILE A 18 -1.61 -6.58 9.29
CA ILE A 18 -0.42 -5.71 9.20
C ILE A 18 0.32 -5.63 10.54
N LEU A 19 -0.41 -5.43 11.65
CA LEU A 19 0.18 -5.33 12.99
C LEU A 19 0.76 -6.67 13.46
N LYS A 20 0.04 -7.77 13.21
CA LYS A 20 0.51 -9.14 13.50
C LYS A 20 1.79 -9.43 12.72
N GLY A 21 1.81 -9.21 11.42
CA GLY A 21 2.97 -9.51 10.58
C GLY A 21 4.18 -8.66 10.91
N TYR A 22 3.99 -7.39 11.29
CA TYR A 22 5.10 -6.58 11.77
C TYR A 22 5.64 -7.11 13.10
N LYS A 23 4.78 -7.52 14.04
CA LYS A 23 5.19 -8.14 15.30
C LYS A 23 5.97 -9.45 15.07
N GLU A 24 5.47 -10.33 14.21
CA GLU A 24 6.12 -11.58 13.84
C GLU A 24 7.49 -11.35 13.19
N TYR A 25 7.58 -10.35 12.29
CA TYR A 25 8.84 -9.91 11.73
C TYR A 25 9.83 -9.49 12.82
N LEU A 26 9.42 -8.68 13.80
CA LEU A 26 10.30 -8.22 14.88
C LEU A 26 10.83 -9.41 15.71
N ASP A 27 9.97 -10.38 16.01
CA ASP A 27 10.38 -11.60 16.72
C ASP A 27 11.41 -12.40 15.93
N VAL A 28 11.20 -12.60 14.63
CA VAL A 28 12.16 -13.33 13.81
C VAL A 28 13.45 -12.53 13.63
N ARG A 29 13.35 -11.21 13.41
CA ARG A 29 14.47 -10.28 13.28
C ARG A 29 15.39 -10.34 14.51
N LYS A 30 14.80 -10.36 15.71
CA LYS A 30 15.52 -10.53 16.99
C LYS A 30 16.27 -11.85 17.05
N ARG A 31 15.63 -12.96 16.64
CA ARG A 31 16.29 -14.29 16.60
C ARG A 31 17.44 -14.33 15.61
N VAL A 32 17.25 -13.87 14.36
CA VAL A 32 18.30 -13.93 13.34
C VAL A 32 19.49 -13.00 13.65
N GLN A 33 19.26 -11.85 14.30
CA GLN A 33 20.36 -10.99 14.78
C GLN A 33 21.20 -11.66 15.88
N LYS A 34 20.58 -12.52 16.70
CA LYS A 34 21.29 -13.29 17.73
C LYS A 34 22.05 -14.47 17.13
N ASP A 35 21.44 -15.17 16.17
CA ASP A 35 21.94 -16.47 15.70
C ASP A 35 22.97 -16.33 14.56
N LEU A 36 22.91 -15.24 13.77
CA LEU A 36 23.78 -15.04 12.60
C LEU A 36 24.75 -13.89 12.82
N LYS A 37 26.02 -14.10 12.42
CA LYS A 37 27.05 -13.05 12.42
C LYS A 37 26.75 -11.91 11.44
N VAL A 38 26.02 -12.22 10.37
CA VAL A 38 25.59 -11.26 9.34
C VAL A 38 24.12 -11.54 9.04
N SER A 39 23.24 -10.63 9.44
CA SER A 39 21.78 -10.79 9.32
C SER A 39 21.11 -9.59 8.66
N GLY A 40 21.85 -8.57 8.20
CA GLY A 40 21.30 -7.32 7.66
C GLY A 40 20.33 -7.53 6.49
N ALA A 41 20.56 -8.55 5.67
CA ALA A 41 19.69 -8.92 4.55
C ALA A 41 18.26 -9.33 4.99
N TYR A 42 18.04 -9.68 6.26
CA TYR A 42 16.70 -9.99 6.76
C TYR A 42 15.81 -8.75 6.89
N ALA A 43 16.37 -7.54 6.88
CA ALA A 43 15.55 -6.32 6.94
C ALA A 43 14.53 -6.25 5.77
N TRP A 44 14.93 -6.79 4.63
CA TRP A 44 14.21 -6.77 3.35
C TRP A 44 13.04 -7.74 3.24
N VAL A 45 12.84 -8.64 4.21
CA VAL A 45 11.71 -9.59 4.19
C VAL A 45 10.52 -9.13 5.02
N LYS A 46 10.56 -7.90 5.58
CA LYS A 46 9.49 -7.33 6.40
C LYS A 46 8.13 -7.37 5.70
N GLY A 47 8.09 -6.97 4.43
CA GLY A 47 6.88 -7.03 3.61
C GLY A 47 6.29 -8.44 3.52
N ASN A 48 7.13 -9.46 3.40
CA ASN A 48 6.68 -10.85 3.28
C ASN A 48 5.95 -11.35 4.55
N HIS A 49 6.41 -10.94 5.74
CA HIS A 49 5.70 -11.26 6.99
C HIS A 49 4.34 -10.57 7.00
N ILE A 50 4.30 -9.27 6.68
CA ILE A 50 3.05 -8.50 6.65
C ILE A 50 2.05 -9.09 5.65
N ASP A 51 2.47 -9.36 4.42
CA ASP A 51 1.62 -9.95 3.38
C ASP A 51 1.06 -11.32 3.83
N SER A 52 1.90 -12.17 4.41
CA SER A 52 1.49 -13.49 4.91
C SER A 52 0.48 -13.39 6.05
N SER A 53 0.68 -12.47 6.99
CA SER A 53 -0.22 -12.30 8.13
C SER A 53 -1.54 -11.62 7.74
N VAL A 54 -1.53 -10.76 6.71
CA VAL A 54 -2.78 -10.21 6.12
C VAL A 54 -3.58 -11.31 5.45
N ASP A 55 -2.93 -12.20 4.69
CA ASP A 55 -3.59 -13.37 4.09
C ASP A 55 -4.26 -14.25 5.14
N GLU A 56 -3.52 -14.60 6.20
CA GLU A 56 -4.07 -15.38 7.31
C GLU A 56 -5.25 -14.67 7.98
N ALA A 57 -5.14 -13.36 8.25
CA ALA A 57 -6.20 -12.59 8.89
C ALA A 57 -7.47 -12.49 8.02
N CYS A 58 -7.30 -12.42 6.70
CA CYS A 58 -8.41 -12.32 5.75
C CYS A 58 -8.96 -13.68 5.29
N SER A 59 -8.28 -14.80 5.58
CA SER A 59 -8.68 -16.14 5.17
C SER A 59 -10.06 -16.60 5.69
N ASN A 60 -10.57 -15.95 6.75
CA ASN A 60 -11.89 -16.22 7.32
C ASN A 60 -13.05 -15.61 6.51
N TYR A 61 -12.76 -14.82 5.47
CA TYR A 61 -13.77 -14.23 4.60
C TYR A 61 -13.86 -15.01 3.30
N ASP A 62 -14.95 -15.73 3.08
CA ASP A 62 -15.17 -16.55 1.86
C ASP A 62 -15.03 -15.76 0.55
N ARG A 63 -15.24 -14.44 0.62
CA ARG A 63 -15.13 -13.52 -0.52
C ARG A 63 -13.71 -13.02 -0.79
N VAL A 64 -12.73 -13.39 0.03
CA VAL A 64 -11.33 -12.99 -0.12
C VAL A 64 -10.54 -14.21 -0.56
N GLN A 65 -9.84 -14.06 -1.68
CA GLN A 65 -8.88 -15.03 -2.18
C GLN A 65 -7.52 -14.35 -2.29
N SER A 66 -6.44 -15.11 -2.13
CA SER A 66 -5.10 -14.62 -2.39
C SER A 66 -4.44 -15.44 -3.51
N SER A 67 -3.61 -14.77 -4.29
CA SER A 67 -2.71 -15.40 -5.25
C SER A 67 -1.30 -14.84 -5.09
N ILE A 68 -0.30 -15.69 -5.33
CA ILE A 68 1.09 -15.26 -5.46
C ILE A 68 1.27 -14.84 -6.91
N GLU A 69 1.55 -13.56 -7.12
CA GLU A 69 1.85 -12.98 -8.43
C GLU A 69 3.30 -12.56 -8.53
N LYS A 70 3.76 -12.27 -9.75
CA LYS A 70 5.14 -11.84 -9.99
C LYS A 70 5.22 -10.42 -10.53
N ALA A 71 6.04 -9.60 -9.87
CA ALA A 71 6.49 -8.33 -10.40
C ALA A 71 7.88 -8.50 -11.01
N GLY A 72 7.96 -8.47 -12.34
CA GLY A 72 9.20 -8.73 -13.06
C GLY A 72 9.52 -10.21 -13.18
N TYR A 73 10.81 -10.56 -13.20
CA TYR A 73 11.24 -11.94 -13.43
C TYR A 73 11.13 -12.84 -12.20
N THR A 74 11.36 -12.29 -11.00
CA THR A 74 11.63 -13.12 -9.80
C THR A 74 10.96 -12.64 -8.53
N TRP A 75 10.39 -11.43 -8.48
CA TRP A 75 9.76 -10.95 -7.26
C TRP A 75 8.34 -11.47 -7.14
N GLU A 76 8.07 -12.18 -6.06
CA GLU A 76 6.73 -12.64 -5.70
C GLU A 76 6.09 -11.64 -4.73
N TYR A 77 4.82 -11.34 -4.94
CA TYR A 77 4.00 -10.56 -4.00
C TYR A 77 2.64 -11.22 -3.84
N LEU A 78 1.99 -11.00 -2.70
CA LEU A 78 0.62 -11.45 -2.50
C LEU A 78 -0.35 -10.42 -3.06
N GLN A 79 -1.28 -10.94 -3.85
CA GLN A 79 -2.38 -10.22 -4.43
C GLN A 79 -3.68 -10.74 -3.80
N PHE A 80 -4.51 -9.84 -3.30
CA PHE A 80 -5.81 -10.18 -2.75
C PHE A 80 -6.91 -9.85 -3.75
N ILE A 81 -7.82 -10.79 -3.93
CA ILE A 81 -8.99 -10.71 -4.78
C ILE A 81 -10.20 -10.69 -3.86
N LEU A 82 -10.95 -9.59 -3.89
CA LEU A 82 -12.15 -9.41 -3.09
C LEU A 82 -13.35 -9.43 -4.02
N GLU A 83 -14.26 -10.36 -3.80
CA GLU A 83 -15.51 -10.46 -4.57
C GLU A 83 -16.66 -9.82 -3.77
N ASP A 84 -17.12 -8.67 -4.23
CA ASP A 84 -18.38 -8.08 -3.80
C ASP A 84 -19.50 -8.54 -4.76
N THR A 85 -20.75 -8.42 -4.32
CA THR A 85 -21.94 -8.92 -5.02
C THR A 85 -22.03 -8.53 -6.50
N GLN A 86 -21.42 -7.43 -6.93
CA GLN A 86 -21.38 -6.97 -8.33
C GLN A 86 -20.00 -6.49 -8.79
N GLU A 87 -19.00 -6.45 -7.91
CA GLU A 87 -17.67 -5.91 -8.23
C GLU A 87 -16.57 -6.85 -7.76
N LYS A 88 -15.50 -6.90 -8.53
CA LYS A 88 -14.29 -7.64 -8.21
C LYS A 88 -13.15 -6.66 -7.98
N TYR A 89 -12.62 -6.62 -6.76
CA TYR A 89 -11.54 -5.74 -6.38
C TYR A 89 -10.23 -6.49 -6.33
N LEU A 90 -9.20 -5.79 -6.79
CA LEU A 90 -7.81 -6.18 -6.70
C LEU A 90 -7.14 -5.37 -5.60
N VAL A 91 -6.45 -6.01 -4.66
CA VAL A 91 -5.81 -5.32 -3.54
C VAL A 91 -4.38 -5.84 -3.35
N ILE A 92 -3.44 -4.92 -3.16
CA ILE A 92 -2.09 -5.23 -2.67
C ILE A 92 -1.80 -4.44 -1.40
N VAL A 93 -0.88 -4.93 -0.59
CA VAL A 93 -0.43 -4.28 0.65
C VAL A 93 1.01 -3.84 0.46
N LYS A 94 1.31 -2.56 0.71
CA LYS A 94 2.65 -2.01 0.48
C LYS A 94 3.04 -1.03 1.58
N ASN A 95 4.29 -1.12 2.03
CA ASN A 95 4.88 -0.06 2.83
C ASN A 95 5.01 1.19 1.95
N SER A 96 4.92 2.34 2.58
CA SER A 96 5.00 3.62 1.93
C SER A 96 5.72 4.64 2.81
N ARG A 97 6.09 5.76 2.21
CA ARG A 97 6.63 6.90 2.92
C ARG A 97 6.17 8.19 2.28
N GLY A 98 5.61 9.08 3.08
CA GLY A 98 5.38 10.46 2.68
C GLY A 98 6.69 11.26 2.57
N ILE A 99 6.86 11.99 1.46
CA ILE A 99 7.90 13.01 1.28
C ILE A 99 7.26 14.35 0.92
N THR A 100 7.83 15.45 1.42
CA THR A 100 7.32 16.81 1.15
C THR A 100 7.96 17.34 -0.13
N LYS A 101 7.26 17.16 -1.26
CA LYS A 101 7.66 17.66 -2.58
C LYS A 101 6.43 17.90 -3.44
N THR A 102 6.48 18.91 -4.31
CA THR A 102 5.42 19.17 -5.29
C THR A 102 5.50 18.13 -6.41
N PHE A 103 4.56 17.19 -6.45
CA PHE A 103 4.39 16.31 -7.61
C PHE A 103 3.73 17.08 -8.74
N ASN A 104 4.34 17.10 -9.92
CA ASN A 104 3.85 17.89 -11.05
C ASN A 104 2.90 17.11 -12.00
N GLY A 105 2.54 15.87 -11.64
CA GLY A 105 1.67 15.00 -12.43
C GLY A 105 2.25 14.52 -13.76
N LYS A 106 3.53 14.82 -14.06
CA LYS A 106 4.15 14.51 -15.35
C LYS A 106 5.15 13.37 -15.20
N VAL A 107 4.76 12.20 -15.71
CA VAL A 107 5.64 11.05 -15.84
C VAL A 107 6.31 11.05 -17.22
N ASP A 108 7.61 10.77 -17.23
CA ASP A 108 8.36 10.58 -18.47
C ASP A 108 7.82 9.35 -19.22
N SER A 109 7.74 9.42 -20.54
CA SER A 109 7.16 8.39 -21.40
C SER A 109 7.80 6.99 -21.22
N SER A 110 9.08 6.92 -20.87
CA SER A 110 9.79 5.66 -20.59
C SER A 110 9.46 5.05 -19.22
N LYS A 111 8.64 5.71 -18.40
CA LYS A 111 8.33 5.33 -17.00
C LYS A 111 6.89 4.85 -16.82
N ARG A 112 6.14 4.73 -17.93
CA ARG A 112 4.82 4.09 -18.00
C ARG A 112 4.89 2.56 -18.02
N GLU A 113 6.09 1.98 -17.96
CA GLU A 113 6.32 0.53 -18.07
C GLU A 113 6.52 -0.13 -16.69
N ASN A 114 5.85 0.36 -15.65
CA ASN A 114 5.78 -0.27 -14.33
C ASN A 114 4.42 -0.97 -14.16
N TYR A 115 4.40 -2.15 -13.53
CA TYR A 115 3.17 -2.89 -13.23
C TYR A 115 2.16 -2.05 -12.44
N LEU A 116 2.60 -1.19 -11.51
CA LEU A 116 1.70 -0.33 -10.74
C LEU A 116 1.00 0.71 -11.62
N TYR A 117 1.68 1.24 -12.65
CA TYR A 117 1.08 2.14 -13.63
C TYR A 117 0.00 1.42 -14.44
N GLU A 118 0.30 0.19 -14.87
CA GLU A 118 -0.62 -0.63 -15.64
C GLU A 118 -1.85 -1.02 -14.81
N TYR A 119 -1.63 -1.47 -13.57
CA TYR A 119 -2.69 -1.84 -12.62
C TYR A 119 -3.57 -0.64 -12.24
N ALA A 120 -2.99 0.57 -12.15
CA ALA A 120 -3.77 1.79 -11.96
C ALA A 120 -4.80 2.01 -13.08
N GLY A 121 -4.54 1.48 -14.28
CA GLY A 121 -5.49 1.53 -15.40
C GLY A 121 -6.81 0.79 -15.15
N ILE A 122 -6.85 -0.16 -14.21
CA ILE A 122 -8.09 -0.82 -13.76
C ILE A 122 -9.08 0.22 -13.22
N ASN A 123 -8.58 1.31 -12.64
CA ASN A 123 -9.39 2.37 -12.06
C ASN A 123 -9.84 3.44 -13.06
N ASN A 124 -9.38 3.41 -14.31
CA ASN A 124 -9.75 4.44 -15.30
C ASN A 124 -11.26 4.59 -15.46
N PRO A 125 -12.06 3.51 -15.60
CA PRO A 125 -13.52 3.66 -15.75
C PRO A 125 -14.17 4.42 -14.59
N ILE A 126 -13.73 4.21 -13.35
CA ILE A 126 -14.31 4.87 -12.18
C ILE A 126 -13.82 6.31 -12.03
N ILE A 127 -12.55 6.57 -12.39
CA ILE A 127 -12.00 7.93 -12.42
C ILE A 127 -12.72 8.78 -13.48
N ASP A 128 -12.97 8.22 -14.66
CA ASP A 128 -13.63 8.91 -15.78
C ASP A 128 -15.13 9.15 -15.52
N SER A 129 -15.83 8.17 -14.93
CA SER A 129 -17.28 8.23 -14.75
C SER A 129 -17.73 8.97 -13.50
N GLU A 130 -16.98 8.90 -12.41
CA GLU A 130 -17.42 9.39 -11.10
C GLU A 130 -16.76 10.70 -10.67
N SER A 131 -15.92 11.30 -11.52
CA SER A 131 -15.17 12.52 -11.20
C SER A 131 -14.56 12.44 -9.80
N LEU A 132 -13.78 11.39 -9.51
CA LEU A 132 -13.07 11.26 -8.24
C LEU A 132 -12.20 12.50 -8.03
N LYS A 133 -12.75 13.54 -7.41
CA LYS A 133 -12.07 14.82 -7.18
C LYS A 133 -11.09 14.57 -6.06
N SER A 134 -9.81 14.51 -6.38
CA SER A 134 -8.76 14.53 -5.38
C SER A 134 -8.39 15.99 -5.09
N VAL A 135 -8.14 16.31 -3.82
CA VAL A 135 -7.41 17.53 -3.51
C VAL A 135 -5.94 17.14 -3.54
N ALA A 136 -5.21 17.70 -4.52
CA ALA A 136 -3.77 17.49 -4.63
C ALA A 136 -3.09 17.90 -3.32
N SER A 137 -2.31 16.99 -2.75
CA SER A 137 -1.46 17.27 -1.59
C SER A 137 -0.11 17.79 -2.06
N GLU A 138 0.54 18.64 -1.26
CA GLU A 138 1.97 18.95 -1.41
C GLU A 138 2.88 17.77 -1.01
N LYS A 139 2.28 16.61 -0.72
CA LYS A 139 2.96 15.37 -0.38
C LYS A 139 3.04 14.46 -1.59
N VAL A 140 4.16 13.76 -1.71
CA VAL A 140 4.33 12.61 -2.59
C VAL A 140 4.40 11.38 -1.70
N VAL A 141 3.82 10.27 -2.16
CA VAL A 141 3.95 8.99 -1.48
C VAL A 141 4.81 8.07 -2.33
N GLN A 142 5.89 7.58 -1.72
CA GLN A 142 6.74 6.58 -2.33
C GLN A 142 6.35 5.22 -1.79
N LEU A 143 5.96 4.31 -2.68
CA LEU A 143 5.76 2.91 -2.32
C LEU A 143 7.12 2.23 -2.22
N GLU A 144 7.25 1.33 -1.24
CA GLU A 144 8.40 0.45 -1.15
C GLU A 144 8.39 -0.54 -2.31
N LEU A 145 9.51 -0.58 -3.03
CA LEU A 145 9.77 -1.53 -4.10
C LEU A 145 10.93 -2.43 -3.69
N SER A 146 10.80 -3.72 -3.96
CA SER A 146 11.88 -4.68 -3.87
C SER A 146 12.95 -4.42 -4.93
N LEU A 147 14.14 -4.97 -4.71
CA LEU A 147 15.22 -4.90 -5.70
C LEU A 147 14.83 -5.46 -7.08
N PRO A 148 14.15 -6.63 -7.19
CA PRO A 148 13.80 -7.13 -8.51
C PRO A 148 12.64 -6.34 -9.16
N GLU A 149 11.76 -5.70 -8.39
CA GLU A 149 10.79 -4.73 -8.93
C GLU A 149 11.51 -3.55 -9.60
N LEU A 150 12.54 -3.01 -8.95
CA LEU A 150 13.35 -1.93 -9.52
C LEU A 150 14.14 -2.40 -10.75
N GLU A 151 14.72 -3.59 -10.71
CA GLU A 151 15.40 -4.16 -11.87
C GLU A 151 14.45 -4.36 -13.05
N ALA A 152 13.22 -4.82 -12.80
CA ALA A 152 12.20 -5.01 -13.83
C ALA A 152 11.78 -3.69 -14.48
N ILE A 153 11.59 -2.65 -13.67
CA ILE A 153 11.32 -1.29 -14.13
C ILE A 153 12.49 -0.78 -14.98
N ASN A 154 13.72 -0.93 -14.49
CA ASN A 154 14.93 -0.48 -15.21
C ASN A 154 15.16 -1.25 -16.53
N GLN A 155 14.66 -2.49 -16.63
CA GLN A 155 14.77 -3.33 -17.81
C GLN A 155 13.57 -3.23 -18.76
N ASN A 156 12.59 -2.34 -18.48
CA ASN A 156 11.43 -2.12 -19.35
C ASN A 156 10.64 -3.41 -19.62
N ILE A 157 10.49 -4.25 -18.59
CA ILE A 157 9.71 -5.48 -18.71
C ILE A 157 8.23 -5.12 -18.76
N ALA A 158 7.62 -5.22 -19.94
CA ALA A 158 6.19 -4.99 -20.10
C ALA A 158 5.37 -5.95 -19.21
N MET A 159 4.65 -5.38 -18.26
CA MET A 159 3.66 -6.09 -17.44
C MET A 159 2.29 -5.55 -17.81
N LYS A 160 1.29 -6.42 -17.99
CA LYS A 160 -0.07 -5.99 -18.26
C LYS A 160 -0.90 -6.12 -17.00
N ALA A 161 -1.80 -5.17 -16.78
CA ALA A 161 -2.82 -5.32 -15.76
C ALA A 161 -3.70 -6.54 -16.08
N PRO A 162 -4.11 -7.29 -15.05
CA PRO A 162 -5.05 -8.38 -15.25
C PRO A 162 -6.45 -7.81 -15.61
N GLU A 163 -7.17 -8.54 -16.46
CA GLU A 163 -8.53 -8.18 -16.88
C GLU A 163 -9.59 -8.71 -15.89
N GLY A 164 -10.80 -8.14 -15.93
CA GLY A 164 -11.95 -8.65 -15.16
C GLY A 164 -12.07 -8.10 -13.74
N TYR A 165 -11.28 -7.07 -13.40
CA TYR A 165 -11.38 -6.35 -12.13
C TYR A 165 -12.06 -4.99 -12.34
N ASN A 166 -12.87 -4.58 -11.38
CA ASN A 166 -13.56 -3.30 -11.38
C ASN A 166 -12.71 -2.19 -10.76
N ARG A 167 -11.90 -2.56 -9.76
CA ARG A 167 -11.08 -1.60 -8.99
C ARG A 167 -9.78 -2.23 -8.56
N PHE A 168 -8.75 -1.41 -8.48
CA PHE A 168 -7.46 -1.74 -7.90
C PHE A 168 -7.18 -0.81 -6.72
N TYR A 169 -6.92 -1.40 -5.55
CA TYR A 169 -6.52 -0.69 -4.35
C TYR A 169 -5.10 -1.05 -3.93
N VAL A 170 -4.43 -0.07 -3.33
CA VAL A 170 -3.20 -0.29 -2.58
C VAL A 170 -3.48 0.08 -1.13
N VAL A 171 -3.41 -0.90 -0.23
CA VAL A 171 -3.39 -0.64 1.20
C VAL A 171 -1.96 -0.23 1.56
N THR A 172 -1.78 1.04 1.88
CA THR A 172 -0.49 1.60 2.27
C THR A 172 -0.33 1.61 3.77
N TYR A 173 0.83 1.24 4.28
CA TYR A 173 1.21 1.47 5.68
C TYR A 173 2.51 2.28 5.75
N GLU A 174 2.67 3.13 6.77
CA GLU A 174 3.87 3.96 6.97
C GLU A 174 4.43 3.78 8.37
N PHE A 175 5.76 3.71 8.48
CA PHE A 175 6.45 3.72 9.77
C PHE A 175 6.86 5.14 10.17
N ASP A 176 6.70 5.47 11.45
CA ASP A 176 7.32 6.65 12.02
C ASP A 176 8.85 6.49 12.01
N SER A 177 9.53 7.51 11.49
CA SER A 177 10.97 7.46 11.25
C SER A 177 11.82 7.28 12.52
N GLN A 178 11.31 7.70 13.69
CA GLN A 178 12.02 7.69 14.96
C GLN A 178 11.67 6.46 15.81
N SER A 179 10.39 6.27 16.09
CA SER A 179 9.90 5.17 16.93
C SER A 179 9.91 3.83 16.21
N LYS A 180 9.86 3.83 14.87
CA LYS A 180 9.65 2.64 14.02
C LYS A 180 8.27 2.01 14.19
N MET A 181 7.33 2.66 14.88
CA MET A 181 5.95 2.22 14.96
C MET A 181 5.22 2.45 13.63
N ILE A 182 4.22 1.63 13.33
CA ILE A 182 3.27 1.92 12.25
C ILE A 182 2.48 3.17 12.66
N SER A 183 2.60 4.22 11.84
CA SER A 183 2.08 5.56 12.09
C SER A 183 0.84 5.88 11.27
N LYS A 184 0.67 5.20 10.13
CA LYS A 184 -0.46 5.39 9.22
C LYS A 184 -0.79 4.10 8.50
N ILE A 185 -2.07 3.83 8.32
CA ILE A 185 -2.58 2.82 7.39
C ILE A 185 -3.72 3.45 6.58
N ALA A 186 -3.68 3.33 5.27
CA ALA A 186 -4.69 3.92 4.40
C ALA A 186 -5.07 2.98 3.26
N LEU A 187 -6.34 3.04 2.86
CA LEU A 187 -6.81 2.46 1.63
C LEU A 187 -6.68 3.52 0.53
N THR A 188 -5.93 3.20 -0.52
CA THR A 188 -5.69 4.13 -1.63
C THR A 188 -6.13 3.53 -2.95
N LEU A 189 -6.57 4.39 -3.86
CA LEU A 189 -6.99 4.08 -5.21
C LEU A 189 -6.01 4.78 -6.18
N PRO A 190 -5.12 4.03 -6.85
CA PRO A 190 -4.18 4.61 -7.81
C PRO A 190 -4.90 5.25 -9.01
N ASN A 191 -4.52 6.47 -9.36
CA ASN A 191 -4.96 7.21 -10.54
C ASN A 191 -3.86 7.18 -11.60
N GLN A 192 -4.12 6.49 -12.72
CA GLN A 192 -3.15 6.36 -13.82
C GLN A 192 -2.88 7.68 -14.55
N TYR A 193 -3.89 8.55 -14.70
CA TYR A 193 -3.77 9.80 -15.45
C TYR A 193 -2.87 10.80 -14.74
N GLU A 194 -3.08 10.96 -13.44
CA GLU A 194 -2.34 11.90 -12.60
C GLU A 194 -1.14 11.26 -11.93
N MET A 195 -0.98 9.94 -12.03
CA MET A 195 0.05 9.18 -11.33
C MET A 195 0.06 9.46 -9.84
N SER A 196 -1.12 9.36 -9.22
CA SER A 196 -1.30 9.63 -7.79
C SER A 196 -2.02 8.50 -7.06
N LEU A 197 -1.67 8.29 -5.78
CA LEU A 197 -2.48 7.49 -4.86
C LEU A 197 -3.53 8.39 -4.23
N VAL A 198 -4.81 8.13 -4.52
CA VAL A 198 -5.92 8.84 -3.90
C VAL A 198 -6.33 8.08 -2.65
N GLU A 199 -6.12 8.65 -1.47
CA GLU A 199 -6.64 8.10 -0.21
C GLU A 199 -8.16 8.17 -0.20
N VAL A 200 -8.78 6.99 -0.11
CA VAL A 200 -10.23 6.82 -0.10
C VAL A 200 -10.77 6.41 1.28
N ALA A 201 -9.89 5.91 2.17
CA ALA A 201 -10.20 5.70 3.58
C ALA A 201 -8.93 5.75 4.45
N ASP A 202 -9.01 6.43 5.59
CA ASP A 202 -8.02 6.35 6.67
C ASP A 202 -8.34 5.17 7.59
N LEU A 203 -7.42 4.19 7.65
CA LEU A 203 -7.55 2.99 8.47
C LEU A 203 -6.75 3.10 9.77
N THR A 204 -5.99 4.19 9.96
CA THR A 204 -5.15 4.43 11.15
C THR A 204 -5.93 4.31 12.47
N PRO A 205 -7.18 4.80 12.59
CA PRO A 205 -7.96 4.64 13.84
C PRO A 205 -8.26 3.19 14.23
N LEU A 206 -8.11 2.23 13.31
CA LEU A 206 -8.32 0.81 13.59
C LEU A 206 -7.12 0.17 14.31
N ILE A 207 -5.96 0.83 14.33
CA ILE A 207 -4.77 0.36 15.06
C ILE A 207 -5.09 0.24 16.56
N GLU A 208 -5.77 1.23 17.13
CA GLU A 208 -6.14 1.24 18.56
C GLU A 208 -7.14 0.13 18.94
N LYS A 209 -7.86 -0.41 17.97
CA LYS A 209 -8.84 -1.49 18.17
C LYS A 209 -8.23 -2.87 18.01
N SER A 210 -7.00 -2.94 17.49
CA SER A 210 -6.34 -4.22 17.26
C SER A 210 -5.98 -4.90 18.57
N ILE A 211 -6.08 -6.23 18.57
CA ILE A 211 -5.57 -7.05 19.68
C ILE A 211 -4.03 -7.15 19.66
N TYR A 212 -3.40 -6.78 18.55
CA TYR A 212 -1.95 -6.79 18.39
C TYR A 212 -1.37 -5.44 18.80
N SER A 213 -0.45 -5.47 19.76
CA SER A 213 0.33 -4.31 20.16
C SER A 213 1.82 -4.62 20.07
N ILE A 214 2.59 -3.58 19.77
CA ILE A 214 4.04 -3.64 19.66
C ILE A 214 4.60 -2.72 20.73
N SER A 215 5.42 -3.29 21.60
CA SER A 215 6.07 -2.55 22.68
C SER A 215 7.36 -1.89 22.20
N ASP A 216 7.80 -0.84 22.91
CA ASP A 216 9.06 -0.17 22.62
C ASP A 216 10.26 -1.13 22.68
N GLU A 217 10.25 -2.13 23.57
CA GLU A 217 11.31 -3.13 23.69
C GLU A 217 11.43 -3.98 22.42
N GLU A 218 10.30 -4.31 21.78
CA GLU A 218 10.30 -5.05 20.51
C GLU A 218 10.87 -4.22 19.35
N LEU A 219 10.79 -2.89 19.42
CA LEU A 219 11.31 -2.01 18.36
C LEU A 219 12.81 -1.70 18.50
N GLU A 220 13.39 -1.88 19.68
CA GLU A 220 14.83 -1.61 19.91
C GLU A 220 15.74 -2.39 18.94
N ILE A 221 15.29 -3.57 18.49
CA ILE A 221 16.03 -4.42 17.54
C ILE A 221 16.15 -3.80 16.14
N VAL A 222 15.25 -2.89 15.76
CA VAL A 222 15.24 -2.21 14.44
C VAL A 222 15.64 -0.74 14.52
N LYS A 223 15.51 -0.08 15.68
CA LYS A 223 15.94 1.32 15.86
C LYS A 223 17.44 1.53 15.58
N GLY A 224 18.26 0.52 15.87
CA GLY A 224 19.71 0.55 15.65
C GLY A 224 20.18 0.06 14.28
N ASP A 225 19.27 -0.39 13.40
CA ASP A 225 19.65 -0.94 12.10
C ASP A 225 20.27 0.15 11.20
N LYS A 226 21.50 -0.09 10.75
CA LYS A 226 22.20 0.76 9.78
C LYS A 226 21.88 0.39 8.33
N VAL A 227 21.21 -0.75 8.13
CA VAL A 227 20.73 -1.20 6.83
C VAL A 227 19.38 -0.55 6.60
N PRO A 228 19.16 0.12 5.46
CA PRO A 228 17.84 0.61 5.11
C PRO A 228 16.81 -0.53 5.20
N GLU A 229 15.70 -0.28 5.86
CA GLU A 229 14.62 -1.27 5.99
C GLU A 229 13.89 -1.55 4.68
N SER A 230 14.09 -0.69 3.68
CA SER A 230 13.34 -0.64 2.44
C SER A 230 14.12 0.12 1.36
N ILE A 231 13.81 -0.16 0.08
CA ILE A 231 14.13 0.75 -1.03
C ILE A 231 12.85 1.41 -1.46
N TYR A 232 12.92 2.73 -1.54
CA TYR A 232 11.88 3.52 -2.14
C TYR A 232 12.28 3.83 -3.57
N ALA A 233 11.30 3.80 -4.46
CA ALA A 233 11.51 4.19 -5.84
C ALA A 233 12.06 5.63 -5.91
N ASP A 234 12.86 5.94 -6.93
CA ASP A 234 13.28 7.31 -7.19
C ASP A 234 12.05 8.23 -7.35
N GLU A 235 12.24 9.54 -7.16
CA GLU A 235 11.15 10.53 -7.26
C GLU A 235 10.35 10.43 -8.57
N ASP A 236 11.03 10.01 -9.63
CA ASP A 236 10.48 9.82 -10.96
C ASP A 236 9.60 8.57 -11.13
N GLN A 237 9.61 7.68 -10.13
CA GLN A 237 8.80 6.45 -10.02
C GLN A 237 7.79 6.56 -8.86
N SER A 238 7.67 7.73 -8.25
CA SER A 238 6.80 7.98 -7.11
C SER A 238 5.39 8.35 -7.56
N PHE A 239 4.41 8.04 -6.72
CA PHE A 239 3.04 8.50 -6.94
C PHE A 239 2.83 9.84 -6.23
N GLY A 240 2.22 10.81 -6.90
CA GLY A 240 1.59 11.95 -6.23
C GLY A 240 0.61 11.45 -5.16
N TYR A 241 0.26 12.29 -4.20
CA TYR A 241 -0.68 11.89 -3.17
C TYR A 241 -1.86 12.85 -3.09
N GLY A 242 -3.06 12.31 -3.02
CA GLY A 242 -4.30 13.07 -2.93
C GLY A 242 -5.24 12.44 -1.91
N VAL A 243 -6.15 13.24 -1.38
CA VAL A 243 -7.26 12.75 -0.56
C VAL A 243 -8.54 12.93 -1.36
N ALA A 244 -9.40 11.92 -1.38
CA ALA A 244 -10.70 12.03 -2.03
C ALA A 244 -11.51 13.16 -1.38
N ALA A 245 -11.99 14.11 -2.17
CA ALA A 245 -12.89 15.16 -1.69
C ALA A 245 -14.23 14.53 -1.30
N GLU A 246 -14.65 14.73 -0.06
CA GLU A 246 -16.04 14.46 0.32
C GLU A 246 -16.93 15.40 -0.51
N GLU A 247 -17.99 14.87 -1.12
CA GLU A 247 -19.02 15.72 -1.74
C GLU A 247 -19.57 16.65 -0.65
N GLN A 248 -19.13 17.91 -0.65
CA GLN A 248 -19.86 18.96 0.05
C GLN A 248 -21.19 19.07 -0.67
N ASP A 249 -22.23 18.56 -0.03
CA ASP A 249 -23.61 18.79 -0.40
C ASP A 249 -23.81 20.32 -0.44
N ASP A 250 -23.76 20.89 -1.64
CA ASP A 250 -23.88 22.32 -1.91
C ASP A 250 -25.34 22.77 -1.69
N THR A 251 -25.85 22.57 -0.47
CA THR A 251 -27.05 23.26 0.02
C THR A 251 -26.67 24.63 0.57
N LYS A 252 -26.06 25.47 -0.29
CA LYS A 252 -26.19 26.92 -0.11
C LYS A 252 -27.60 27.30 -0.53
N LYS A 253 -28.46 27.34 0.49
CA LYS A 253 -29.74 28.06 0.48
C LYS A 253 -29.56 29.39 -0.26
N GLU A 254 -30.22 29.52 -1.39
CA GLU A 254 -30.66 30.82 -1.90
C GLU A 254 -31.54 31.44 -0.80
N ALA A 255 -30.98 32.38 -0.06
CA ALA A 255 -31.77 33.31 0.73
C ALA A 255 -31.89 34.59 -0.12
N ASN A 256 -33.02 34.69 -0.82
CA ASN A 256 -33.59 35.98 -1.23
C ASN A 256 -34.02 36.77 -0.01
#